data_AF-A0A973D2W0-F1
#
_entry.id   AF-A0A973D2W0-F1
#
_cell.length_a   1.000
_cell.length_b   1.000
_cell.length_c   1.000
_cell.angle_alpha   90.00
_cell.angle_beta   90.00
_cell.angle_gamma   90.00
#
_symmetry.space_group_name_H-M   'P 1'
#
loop_
_entity.id
_entity.type
_entity.pdbx_description
1 polymer ?
#
loop_
_entity_poly.entity_id
_entity_poly.type
_entity_poly.pdbx_seq_one_letter_code
_entity_poly.pdbx_strand_id
1 'polypeptide(L)'
;WLLENSELKPEVEKRHKRAKGNYARLYAMGVDAFRLYPRLKQLSALPHSKIFGATGDLTMDFEGKIHRKMPFAVFKRGRPVALKLNRQ
;
A
#
# COMPACT_ATOMS: atom_id res chain seq x y z
N TRP A 1 -2.43 1.47 4.54
CA TRP A 1 -3.73 0.98 5.07
C TRP A 1 -3.79 0.83 6.60
N LEU A 2 -2.81 0.14 7.23
CA LEU A 2 -2.73 0.03 8.69
C LEU A 2 -2.00 1.22 9.32
N LEU A 3 -0.85 1.59 8.75
CA LEU A 3 0.05 2.64 9.25
C LEU A 3 -0.18 4.01 8.58
N GLU A 4 -0.89 4.01 7.45
CA GLU A 4 -1.09 5.17 6.60
C GLU A 4 -2.58 5.41 6.39
N ASN A 5 -2.94 6.70 6.36
CA ASN A 5 -4.28 7.15 6.05
C ASN A 5 -4.59 6.90 4.57
N SER A 6 -5.77 6.34 4.30
CA SER A 6 -6.28 6.14 2.94
C SER A 6 -7.68 6.70 2.86
N GLU A 7 -7.91 7.55 1.87
CA GLU A 7 -9.23 8.15 1.59
C GLU A 7 -10.31 7.09 1.32
N LEU A 8 -9.92 5.95 0.73
CA LEU A 8 -10.85 4.87 0.36
C LEU A 8 -11.16 3.93 1.52
N LYS A 9 -10.33 3.90 2.58
CA LYS A 9 -10.54 2.99 3.72
C LYS A 9 -11.89 3.16 4.42
N PRO A 10 -12.33 4.36 4.81
CA PRO A 10 -13.63 4.52 5.47
C PRO A 10 -14.79 4.09 4.58
N GLU A 11 -14.75 4.41 3.28
CA GLU A 11 -15.79 4.01 2.33
C GLU A 11 -15.86 2.48 2.13
N VAL A 12 -14.71 1.82 2.00
CA VAL A 12 -14.62 0.37 1.87
C VAL A 12 -15.12 -0.31 3.15
N GLU A 13 -14.72 0.17 4.32
CA GLU A 13 -15.16 -0.38 5.61
C GLU A 13 -16.65 -0.13 5.91
N LYS A 14 -17.22 0.96 5.38
CA LYS A 14 -18.67 1.25 5.46
C LYS A 14 -19.49 0.29 4.62
N ARG A 15 -19.04 0.01 3.39
CA ARG A 15 -19.76 -0.85 2.42
C ARG A 15 -19.51 -2.34 2.64
N HIS A 16 -18.36 -2.70 3.21
CA HIS A 16 -17.98 -4.09 3.44
C HIS A 16 -17.54 -4.28 4.88
N LYS A 17 -18.43 -4.80 5.74
CA LYS A 17 -18.13 -5.09 7.15
C LYS A 17 -16.88 -5.97 7.33
N ARG A 18 -16.65 -6.92 6.42
CA ARG A 18 -15.47 -7.80 6.39
C ARG A 18 -14.15 -7.07 6.11
N ALA A 19 -14.19 -5.88 5.52
CA ALA A 19 -12.99 -5.06 5.32
C ALA A 19 -12.42 -4.54 6.66
N LYS A 20 -13.22 -4.52 7.73
CA LYS A 20 -12.74 -4.32 9.09
C LYS A 20 -12.14 -5.63 9.61
N GLY A 21 -10.81 -5.69 9.75
CA GLY A 21 -10.11 -6.84 10.31
C GLY A 21 -9.26 -7.61 9.29
N ASN A 22 -9.40 -8.94 9.27
CA ASN A 22 -8.47 -9.84 8.58
C ASN A 22 -8.36 -9.59 7.07
N TYR A 23 -9.43 -9.12 6.43
CA TYR A 23 -9.44 -8.84 4.98
C TYR A 23 -8.96 -7.43 4.62
N ALA A 24 -8.68 -6.56 5.59
CA ALA A 24 -8.29 -5.17 5.33
C ALA A 24 -7.09 -5.06 4.36
N ARG A 25 -6.11 -5.96 4.49
CA ARG A 25 -4.93 -6.00 3.60
C ARG A 25 -5.27 -6.42 2.18
N LEU A 26 -6.26 -7.31 2.00
CA LEU A 26 -6.72 -7.75 0.68
C LEU A 26 -7.52 -6.67 -0.04
N TYR A 27 -8.34 -5.90 0.70
CA TYR A 27 -8.98 -4.70 0.13
C TYR A 27 -7.95 -3.65 -0.30
N ALA A 28 -6.94 -3.39 0.53
CA ALA A 28 -5.85 -2.49 0.16
C ALA A 28 -5.10 -2.97 -1.09
N MET A 29 -4.85 -4.29 -1.20
CA MET A 29 -4.25 -4.90 -2.39
C MET A 29 -5.12 -4.73 -3.63
N GLY A 30 -6.44 -4.89 -3.52
CA GLY A 30 -7.36 -4.67 -4.65
C GLY A 30 -7.38 -3.22 -5.13
N VAL A 31 -7.36 -2.26 -4.20
CA VAL A 31 -7.20 -0.82 -4.52
C VAL A 31 -5.90 -0.57 -5.27
N ASP A 32 -4.79 -1.16 -4.82
CA ASP A 32 -3.50 -1.00 -5.48
C ASP A 32 -3.46 -1.67 -6.85
N ALA A 33 -4.06 -2.85 -7.01
CA ALA A 33 -4.17 -3.54 -8.30
C ALA A 33 -4.91 -2.67 -9.33
N PHE A 34 -6.03 -2.05 -8.94
CA PHE A 34 -6.77 -1.13 -9.80
C PHE A 34 -5.94 0.11 -10.18
N ARG A 35 -5.16 0.66 -9.24
CA ARG A 35 -4.27 1.81 -9.49
C ARG A 35 -3.03 1.46 -10.33
N LEU A 36 -2.57 0.21 -10.25
CA LEU A 36 -1.43 -0.32 -10.99
C LEU A 36 -1.74 -0.54 -12.46
N TYR A 37 -2.91 -1.10 -12.78
CA TYR A 37 -3.31 -1.46 -14.14
C TYR A 37 -3.00 -0.40 -15.22
N PRO A 38 -3.42 0.88 -15.08
CA PRO A 38 -3.15 1.89 -16.10
C PRO A 38 -1.67 2.30 -16.19
N ARG A 39 -0.84 1.95 -15.21
CA ARG A 39 0.56 2.36 -15.09
C ARG A 39 1.56 1.23 -15.38
N LEU A 40 1.11 0.02 -15.72
CA LEU A 40 2.00 -1.12 -15.95
C LEU A 40 3.04 -0.83 -17.04
N LYS A 41 2.64 -0.22 -18.17
CA LYS A 41 3.57 0.17 -19.24
C LYS A 41 4.60 1.20 -18.80
N GLN A 42 4.19 2.16 -17.95
CA GLN A 42 5.10 3.16 -17.41
C GLN A 42 6.12 2.51 -16.46
N LEU A 43 5.64 1.64 -15.57
CA LEU A 43 6.50 0.91 -14.63
C LEU A 43 7.51 0.01 -15.34
N SER A 44 7.10 -0.67 -16.43
CA SER A 44 8.01 -1.52 -17.21
C SER A 44 9.04 -0.71 -18.00
N ALA A 45 8.70 0.51 -18.43
CA ALA A 45 9.60 1.35 -19.23
C ALA A 45 10.57 2.19 -18.37
N LEU A 46 10.22 2.46 -17.11
CA LEU A 46 10.97 3.35 -16.22
C LEU A 46 11.40 2.60 -14.95
N PRO A 47 12.62 2.04 -14.89
CA PRO A 47 13.09 1.18 -13.79
C PRO A 47 13.09 1.82 -12.39
N HIS A 48 13.08 3.15 -12.32
CA HIS A 48 13.07 3.91 -11.06
C HIS A 48 11.70 4.53 -10.73
N SER A 49 10.69 4.27 -11.57
CA SER A 49 9.34 4.74 -11.30
C SER A 49 8.68 3.95 -10.17
N LYS A 50 7.81 4.62 -9.41
CA LYS A 50 7.06 4.02 -8.32
C LYS A 50 5.67 4.60 -8.20
N ILE A 51 4.79 3.84 -7.57
CA ILE A 51 3.44 4.29 -7.20
C ILE A 51 3.32 4.25 -5.68
N PHE A 52 2.83 5.32 -5.08
CA PHE A 52 2.47 5.36 -3.67
C PHE A 52 1.12 4.65 -3.48
N GLY A 53 1.17 3.39 -3.08
CA GLY A 53 0.01 2.52 -2.90
C GLY A 53 -0.48 2.49 -1.46
N ALA A 54 -1.73 2.03 -1.27
CA ALA A 54 -2.30 1.73 0.03
C ALA A 54 -1.52 0.67 0.82
N THR A 55 -0.72 -0.12 0.12
CA THR A 55 0.07 -1.22 0.64
C THR A 55 1.58 -0.92 0.70
N GLY A 56 1.99 0.33 0.43
CA GLY A 56 3.38 0.82 0.46
C GLY A 56 3.80 1.40 -0.90
N ASP A 57 5.09 1.70 -1.03
CA ASP A 57 5.66 2.11 -2.33
C ASP A 57 5.74 0.86 -3.23
N LEU A 58 5.16 0.97 -4.43
CA LEU A 58 5.09 -0.11 -5.41
C LEU A 58 6.04 0.18 -6.57
N THR A 59 6.90 -0.78 -6.89
CA THR A 59 7.80 -0.75 -8.06
C THR A 59 7.64 -2.02 -8.87
N MET A 60 8.16 -2.05 -10.09
CA MET A 60 8.19 -3.23 -10.95
C MET A 60 9.65 -3.60 -11.27
N ASP A 61 9.99 -4.87 -11.22
CA ASP A 61 11.29 -5.34 -11.72
C ASP A 61 11.25 -5.66 -13.23
N PHE A 62 12.40 -6.11 -13.76
CA PHE A 62 12.53 -6.44 -15.18
C PHE A 62 11.70 -7.67 -15.61
N GLU A 63 11.25 -8.50 -14.66
CA GLU A 63 10.37 -9.65 -14.90
C GLU A 63 8.89 -9.28 -14.81
N GLY A 64 8.57 -8.00 -14.57
CA GLY A 64 7.21 -7.51 -14.41
C GLY A 64 6.61 -7.77 -13.02
N LYS A 65 7.42 -8.22 -12.05
CA LYS A 65 6.95 -8.51 -10.69
C LYS A 65 6.86 -7.22 -9.88
N ILE A 66 5.74 -7.06 -9.19
CA ILE A 66 5.51 -5.91 -8.32
C ILE A 66 6.22 -6.12 -6.97
N HIS A 67 7.12 -5.21 -6.65
CA HIS A 67 7.80 -5.14 -5.36
C HIS A 67 7.18 -4.06 -4.48
N ARG A 68 7.25 -4.27 -3.18
CA ARG A 68 6.60 -3.42 -2.17
C ARG A 68 7.60 -3.00 -1.12
N LYS A 69 7.80 -1.69 -0.95
CA LYS A 69 8.56 -1.13 0.17
C LYS A 69 7.57 -0.60 1.21
N MET A 70 7.46 -1.29 2.34
CA MET A 70 6.58 -0.89 3.43
C MET A 70 7.29 0.06 4.40
N PRO A 71 6.58 1.05 4.97
CA PRO A 71 7.12 1.81 6.09
C PRO A 71 7.34 0.89 7.29
N PHE A 72 8.41 1.15 8.04
CA PHE A 72 8.64 0.47 9.30
C PHE A 72 7.65 0.95 10.36
N ALA A 73 7.36 0.06 11.31
CA ALA A 73 6.57 0.38 12.48
C ALA A 73 7.22 -0.17 13.74
N VAL A 74 6.95 0.50 14.85
CA VAL A 74 7.32 0.06 16.20
C VAL A 74 6.05 -0.18 17.01
N PHE A 75 6.03 -1.23 17.83
CA PHE A 75 4.93 -1.45 18.75
C PHE A 75 5.05 -0.50 19.95
N LYS A 76 4.01 0.29 20.19
CA LYS A 76 3.85 1.11 21.40
C LYS A 76 2.53 0.77 22.06
N ARG A 77 2.59 0.29 23.32
CA ARG A 77 1.40 -0.12 24.10
C ARG A 77 0.51 -1.12 23.32
N GLY A 78 1.13 -2.13 22.71
CA GLY A 78 0.43 -3.19 21.96
C GLY A 78 -0.12 -2.77 20.59
N ARG A 79 0.10 -1.53 20.14
CA ARG A 79 -0.34 -1.05 18.82
C ARG A 79 0.85 -0.71 17.93
N PRO A 80 0.84 -1.10 16.64
CA PRO A 80 1.87 -0.70 15.71
C PRO A 80 1.72 0.79 15.38
N VAL A 81 2.81 1.55 15.51
CA VAL A 81 2.89 2.98 15.20
C VAL A 81 3.98 3.17 14.14
N ALA A 82 3.66 3.91 13.08
CA ALA A 82 4.61 4.20 12.01
C ALA A 82 5.88 4.86 12.59
N LEU A 83 7.04 4.36 12.18
CA LEU A 83 8.32 5.01 12.48
C LEU A 83 8.45 6.24 11.59
N LYS A 84 8.39 7.43 12.19
CA LYS A 84 8.85 8.65 11.51
C LYS A 84 10.37 8.60 11.50
N LEU A 85 10.95 8.09 10.42
CA LEU A 85 12.36 8.29 10.14
C LEU A 85 12.54 9.78 9.89
N ASN A 86 13.25 10.48 10.79
CA ASN A 86 13.75 11.81 10.51
C ASN A 86 14.63 11.67 9.27
N ARG A 87 14.15 12.13 8.12
CA ARG A 87 15.01 12.35 6.96
C ARG A 87 15.84 13.59 7.31
N GLN A 88 17.10 13.37 7.70
CA GLN A 88 18.12 14.39 7.55
C GLN A 88 18.34 14.65 6.06
#